data_AF-A0AAN0ST45-F1
#
_entry.id   AF-A0AAN0ST45-F1
#
_cell.length_a   1.000
_cell.length_b   1.000
_cell.length_c   1.000
_cell.angle_alpha   90.00
_cell.angle_beta   90.00
_cell.angle_gamma   90.00
#
_symmetry.space_group_name_H-M   'P 1'
#
loop_
_entity.id
_entity.type
_entity.pdbx_description
1 polymer ?
#
loop_
_entity_poly.entity_id
_entity_poly.type
_entity_poly.pdbx_seq_one_letter_code
_entity_poly.pdbx_strand_id
1 'polypeptide(L)'
;MKIILEKATESDAAVLFQMQIDSFHPLLNKYKDYETNPANESIEKTIFRINNPSSNFYKMIIDSRLVGAICISQKELPYKFWISPMFIHPIYQARDRNCSEGTYFN
;
A
#
# COMPACT_ATOMS: atom_id res chain seq x y z
N MET A 1 2.58 5.90 -21.62
CA MET A 1 2.43 5.52 -20.21
C MET A 1 1.29 6.32 -19.61
N LYS A 2 0.17 5.65 -19.32
CA LYS A 2 -0.99 6.24 -18.64
C LYS A 2 -0.97 5.79 -17.18
N ILE A 3 -1.01 6.76 -16.26
CA ILE A 3 -1.07 6.52 -14.81
C ILE A 3 -2.42 7.04 -14.31
N ILE A 4 -3.13 6.21 -13.55
CA ILE A 4 -4.44 6.54 -12.98
C ILE A 4 -4.44 6.19 -11.49
N LEU A 5 -5.01 7.07 -10.68
CA LEU A 5 -5.41 6.78 -9.32
C LEU A 5 -6.94 6.65 -9.29
N GLU A 6 -7.42 5.48 -8.89
CA GLU A 6 -8.86 5.23 -8.74
C GLU A 6 -9.16 4.95 -7.28
N LYS A 7 -10.29 5.45 -6.76
CA LYS A 7 -10.69 5.17 -5.38
C LYS A 7 -11.01 3.68 -5.27
N ALA A 8 -10.41 3.01 -4.29
CA ALA A 8 -10.65 1.60 -4.05
C ALA A 8 -12.07 1.38 -3.52
N THR A 9 -12.67 0.27 -3.92
CA THR A 9 -13.94 -0.22 -3.39
C THR A 9 -13.70 -1.50 -2.60
N GLU A 10 -14.69 -1.96 -1.84
CA GLU A 10 -14.56 -3.18 -1.03
C GLU A 10 -14.22 -4.41 -1.88
N SER A 11 -14.69 -4.47 -3.14
CA SER A 11 -14.32 -5.50 -4.11
C SER A 11 -12.81 -5.56 -4.42
N ASP A 12 -12.08 -4.46 -4.21
CA ASP A 12 -10.62 -4.41 -4.37
C ASP A 12 -9.88 -4.89 -3.11
N ALA A 13 -10.55 -5.05 -1.96
CA ALA A 13 -9.91 -5.26 -0.67
C ALA A 13 -9.01 -6.50 -0.66
N ALA A 14 -9.48 -7.62 -1.21
CA ALA A 14 -8.72 -8.87 -1.22
C ALA A 14 -7.43 -8.75 -2.05
N VAL A 15 -7.49 -8.17 -3.26
CA VAL A 15 -6.31 -8.02 -4.12
C VAL A 15 -5.33 -6.99 -3.54
N LEU A 16 -5.83 -5.88 -3.00
CA LEU A 16 -4.97 -4.86 -2.38
C LEU A 16 -4.29 -5.38 -1.11
N PHE A 17 -5.01 -6.17 -0.30
CA PHE A 17 -4.45 -6.80 0.89
C PHE A 17 -3.35 -7.80 0.55
N GLN A 18 -3.56 -8.64 -0.47
CA GLN A 18 -2.50 -9.56 -0.91
C GLN A 18 -1.27 -8.80 -1.41
N MET A 19 -1.47 -7.76 -2.24
CA MET A 19 -0.35 -6.95 -2.73
C MET A 19 0.38 -6.20 -1.61
N GLN A 20 -0.33 -5.79 -0.55
CA GLN A 20 0.27 -5.22 0.65
C GLN A 20 1.17 -6.25 1.34
N ILE A 21 0.68 -7.48 1.58
CA ILE A 21 1.50 -8.55 2.15
C ILE A 21 2.75 -8.76 1.30
N ASP A 22 2.59 -8.96 -0.01
CA ASP A 22 3.71 -9.22 -0.93
C ASP A 22 4.75 -8.09 -0.92
N SER A 23 4.30 -6.83 -0.75
CA SER A 23 5.18 -5.67 -0.74
C SER A 23 5.95 -5.50 0.58
N PHE A 24 5.35 -5.86 1.72
CA PHE A 24 5.92 -5.61 3.04
C PHE A 24 6.51 -6.86 3.73
N HIS A 25 6.21 -8.08 3.24
CA HIS A 25 6.74 -9.32 3.81
C HIS A 25 8.27 -9.41 3.78
N PRO A 26 8.99 -8.94 2.73
CA PRO A 26 10.45 -8.90 2.76
C PRO A 26 10.99 -8.02 3.90
N LEU A 27 10.35 -6.87 4.15
CA LEU A 27 10.70 -5.98 5.27
C LEU A 27 10.38 -6.60 6.63
N LEU A 28 9.24 -7.28 6.74
CA LEU A 28 8.86 -8.00 7.94
C LEU A 28 9.91 -9.06 8.29
N ASN A 29 10.40 -9.81 7.30
CA ASN A 29 11.45 -10.80 7.52
C ASN A 29 12.79 -10.15 7.93
N LYS A 30 13.15 -9.01 7.33
CA LYS A 30 14.41 -8.29 7.62
C LYS A 30 14.42 -7.68 9.00
N TYR A 31 13.36 -6.97 9.36
CA TYR A 31 13.30 -6.14 10.57
C TYR A 31 12.53 -6.78 11.73
N LYS A 32 11.78 -7.86 11.48
CA LYS A 32 10.97 -8.59 12.48
C LYS A 32 9.99 -7.69 13.24
N ASP A 33 9.53 -6.63 12.58
CA ASP A 33 8.52 -5.72 13.12
C ASP A 33 7.13 -6.34 13.00
N TYR A 34 6.78 -7.20 13.95
CA TYR A 34 5.45 -7.81 14.01
C TYR A 34 4.38 -6.85 14.53
N GLU A 35 4.74 -5.68 15.06
CA GLU A 35 3.77 -4.76 15.67
C GLU A 35 3.19 -3.78 14.64
N THR A 36 4.04 -3.20 13.79
CA THR A 36 3.63 -2.09 12.93
C THR A 36 3.67 -2.37 11.43
N ASN A 37 4.27 -3.49 11.02
CA ASN A 37 4.42 -3.81 9.61
C ASN A 37 3.07 -4.14 8.93
N PRO A 38 2.76 -3.52 7.77
CA PRO A 38 1.50 -3.77 7.06
C PRO A 38 1.28 -5.23 6.63
N ALA A 39 2.33 -6.03 6.40
CA ALA A 39 2.19 -7.46 6.08
C ALA A 39 1.67 -8.30 7.26
N ASN A 40 1.74 -7.79 8.49
CA ASN A 40 1.20 -8.46 9.67
C ASN A 40 -0.22 -7.98 10.06
N GLU A 41 -0.80 -7.10 9.25
CA GLU A 41 -2.18 -6.66 9.44
C GLU A 41 -3.17 -7.68 8.89
N SER A 42 -4.42 -7.61 9.35
CA SER A 42 -5.51 -8.43 8.83
C SER A 42 -6.24 -7.74 7.67
N ILE A 43 -7.00 -8.50 6.89
CA ILE A 43 -7.79 -7.97 5.77
C ILE A 43 -8.84 -6.95 6.24
N GLU A 44 -9.37 -7.11 7.46
CA GLU A 44 -10.34 -6.20 8.07
C GLU A 44 -9.80 -4.77 8.15
N LYS A 45 -8.49 -4.59 8.37
CA LYS A 45 -7.88 -3.26 8.42
C LYS A 45 -7.84 -2.59 7.04
N THR A 46 -7.67 -3.39 5.97
CA THR A 46 -7.78 -2.91 4.58
C THR A 46 -9.21 -2.49 4.26
N ILE A 47 -10.19 -3.35 4.58
CA ILE A 47 -11.63 -3.05 4.41
C ILE A 47 -12.01 -1.78 5.19
N PHE A 48 -11.54 -1.67 6.43
CA PHE A 48 -11.75 -0.49 7.27
C PHE A 48 -11.22 0.79 6.61
N ARG A 49 -10.00 0.79 6.06
CA ARG A 49 -9.43 1.95 5.35
C ARG A 49 -10.19 2.32 4.08
N ILE A 50 -10.72 1.34 3.35
CA ILE A 50 -11.52 1.55 2.14
C ILE A 50 -12.85 2.25 2.50
N ASN A 51 -13.50 1.79 3.57
CA ASN A 51 -14.83 2.24 3.95
C ASN A 51 -14.81 3.47 4.90
N ASN A 52 -13.67 3.81 5.48
CA ASN A 52 -13.55 4.92 6.43
C ASN A 52 -13.66 6.29 5.72
N PRO A 53 -14.66 7.13 6.07
CA PRO A 53 -14.85 8.45 5.45
C PRO A 53 -13.70 9.43 5.64
N SER A 54 -12.89 9.23 6.69
CA SER A 54 -11.72 10.05 7.00
C SER A 54 -10.45 9.59 6.25
N SER A 55 -10.55 8.52 5.45
CA SER A 55 -9.47 8.05 4.59
C SER A 55 -9.85 8.01 3.11
N ASN A 56 -8.83 8.18 2.29
CA ASN A 56 -8.91 7.98 0.85
C ASN A 56 -7.90 6.90 0.48
N PHE A 57 -8.42 5.72 0.16
CA PHE A 57 -7.63 4.60 -0.33
C PHE A 57 -7.73 4.58 -1.86
N TYR A 58 -6.61 4.79 -2.54
CA TYR A 58 -6.52 4.76 -4.00
C TYR A 58 -5.70 3.56 -4.48
N LYS A 59 -6.21 2.87 -5.50
CA LYS A 59 -5.45 1.90 -6.27
C LYS A 59 -4.70 2.60 -7.41
N MET A 60 -3.45 2.19 -7.62
CA MET A 60 -2.57 2.73 -8.65
C MET A 60 -2.64 1.83 -9.90
N ILE A 61 -2.99 2.41 -11.04
CA ILE A 61 -3.12 1.68 -12.31
C ILE A 61 -2.18 2.29 -13.35
N ILE A 62 -1.31 1.46 -13.94
CA ILE A 62 -0.41 1.84 -15.02
C ILE A 62 -0.72 1.00 -16.25
N ASP A 63 -1.05 1.65 -17.37
CA ASP A 63 -1.39 0.97 -18.64
C ASP A 63 -2.37 -0.21 -18.43
N SER A 64 -3.43 0.05 -17.65
CA SER A 64 -4.49 -0.90 -17.26
C SER A 64 -4.08 -2.03 -16.30
N ARG A 65 -2.90 -1.97 -15.70
CA ARG A 65 -2.44 -2.93 -14.68
C ARG A 65 -2.51 -2.31 -13.31
N LEU A 66 -3.11 -3.02 -12.36
CA LEU A 66 -3.04 -2.68 -10.94
C LEU A 66 -1.61 -2.90 -10.45
N VAL A 67 -0.95 -1.83 -10.01
CA VAL A 67 0.47 -1.87 -9.60
C VAL A 67 0.70 -1.67 -8.12
N GLY A 68 -0.28 -1.16 -7.36
CA GLY A 68 -0.12 -0.88 -5.94
C GLY A 68 -1.26 -0.03 -5.41
N ALA A 69 -1.09 0.52 -4.21
CA ALA A 69 -2.07 1.41 -3.62
C ALA A 69 -1.46 2.39 -2.61
N ILE A 70 -2.21 3.46 -2.33
CA ILE A 70 -1.89 4.49 -1.35
C ILE A 70 -3.14 4.81 -0.53
N CYS A 71 -3.01 4.82 0.79
CA CYS A 71 -4.05 5.27 1.70
C CYS A 71 -3.63 6.56 2.40
N ILE A 72 -4.46 7.59 2.28
CA ILE A 72 -4.28 8.90 2.91
C ILE A 72 -5.40 9.10 3.91
N SER A 73 -5.08 9.23 5.20
CA SER A 73 -6.07 9.46 6.26
C SER A 73 -5.86 10.81 6.95
N GLN A 74 -6.95 11.48 7.30
CA GLN A 74 -6.90 12.71 8.08
C GLN A 74 -6.74 12.36 9.58
N LYS A 75 -5.91 13.13 10.29
CA LYS A 75 -5.78 13.04 11.76
C LYS A 75 -6.67 14.05 12.49
N GLU A 76 -6.74 13.89 13.80
CA GLU A 76 -7.52 14.75 14.70
C GLU A 76 -7.17 16.24 14.55
N LEU A 77 -5.91 16.55 14.23
CA LEU A 77 -5.48 17.91 13.96
C LEU A 77 -5.89 18.33 12.53
N PRO A 78 -6.52 19.51 12.36
CA PRO A 78 -6.82 20.07 11.06
C PRO A 78 -5.58 20.09 10.16
N TYR A 79 -5.75 19.75 8.89
CA TYR A 79 -4.71 19.79 7.85
C TYR A 79 -3.52 18.83 8.06
N LYS A 80 -3.60 17.89 9.01
CA LYS A 80 -2.60 16.82 9.17
C LYS A 80 -3.09 15.52 8.55
N PHE A 81 -2.30 14.98 7.62
CA PHE A 81 -2.60 13.73 6.92
C PHE A 81 -1.53 12.68 7.18
N TRP A 82 -1.95 11.41 7.22
CA TRP A 82 -1.09 10.23 7.30
C TRP A 82 -1.19 9.43 6.02
N ILE A 83 -0.03 9.04 5.49
CA ILE A 83 0.07 8.08 4.40
C ILE A 83 0.39 6.73 5.01
N SER A 84 -0.58 5.82 5.01
CA SER A 84 -0.36 4.45 5.45
C SER A 84 -1.55 3.54 5.07
N PRO A 85 -1.32 2.44 4.32
CA PRO A 85 -0.07 2.06 3.68
C PRO A 85 0.11 2.72 2.30
N MET A 86 1.35 2.81 1.83
CA MET A 86 1.70 3.11 0.43
C MET A 86 2.64 2.03 -0.08
N PHE A 87 2.32 1.41 -1.21
CA PHE A 87 3.15 0.37 -1.79
C PHE A 87 2.97 0.26 -3.30
N ILE A 88 4.04 -0.17 -3.96
CA ILE A 88 4.03 -0.69 -5.33
C ILE A 88 4.39 -2.17 -5.21
N HIS A 89 3.64 -3.04 -5.86
CA HIS A 89 3.91 -4.47 -5.82
C HIS A 89 5.31 -4.77 -6.36
N PRO A 90 6.08 -5.69 -5.74
CA PRO A 90 7.51 -5.88 -6.03
C PRO A 90 7.84 -6.09 -7.52
N ILE A 91 6.96 -6.74 -8.28
CA ILE A 91 7.18 -6.99 -9.72
C ILE A 91 7.18 -5.71 -10.58
N TYR A 92 6.59 -4.63 -10.08
CA TYR A 92 6.50 -3.32 -10.75
C TYR A 92 7.43 -2.28 -10.15
N GLN A 93 8.12 -2.59 -9.04
CA GLN A 93 9.14 -1.71 -8.49
C GLN A 93 10.32 -1.64 -9.45
N ALA A 94 10.94 -0.46 -9.57
CA ALA A 94 12.17 -0.33 -10.32
C ALA A 94 13.23 -1.23 -9.67
N ARG A 95 13.78 -2.18 -10.43
CA ARG A 95 15.04 -2.83 -10.06
C ARG A 95 16.13 -1.82 -10.33
N ASP A 96 16.65 -1.21 -9.29
CA ASP A 96 17.91 -0.50 -9.40
C ASP A 96 18.97 -1.54 -9.81
N ARG A 97 19.50 -1.44 -11.03
CA ARG A 97 20.45 -2.44 -11.56
C ARG A 97 21.80 -2.38 -10.84
N ASN A 98 22.01 -1.37 -9.98
CA ASN A 98 23.24 -1.14 -9.23
C ASN A 98 23.08 -1.27 -7.71
N CYS A 99 21.85 -1.40 -7.19
CA CYS A 99 21.61 -1.72 -5.78
C CYS A 99 20.99 -3.11 -5.67
N SER A 100 21.78 -4.07 -5.19
CA SER A 100 21.34 -5.42 -4.84
C SER A 100 20.33 -5.48 -3.68
N GLU A 101 19.88 -4.33 -3.17
CA GLU A 101 18.84 -4.23 -2.15
C GLU A 101 17.69 -3.36 -2.67
N GLY A 102 16.50 -3.96 -2.80
CA GLY A 102 15.30 -3.27 -3.24
C GLY A 102 15.05 -2.00 -2.43
N THR A 103 14.70 -0.92 -3.13
CA THR A 103 14.35 0.35 -2.51
C THR A 103 12.98 0.21 -1.88
N TYR A 104 12.95 -0.02 -0.57
CA TYR A 104 11.72 -0.04 0.20
C TYR A 104 11.37 1.40 0.59
N PHE A 105 10.20 1.88 0.18
CA PHE A 105 9.65 3.14 0.68
C PHE A 105 9.21 2.91 2.14
N ASN A 106 9.98 3.44 3.09
CA ASN A 106 9.57 3.58 4.49
C ASN A 106 8.76 4.86 4.67
#